data_AF-A0A949FVS7-F1
#
_entry.id   AF-A0A949FVS7-F1
#
_cell.length_a   1.000
_cell.length_b   1.000
_cell.length_c   1.000
_cell.angle_alpha   90.00
_cell.angle_beta   90.00
_cell.angle_gamma   90.00
#
_symmetry.space_group_name_H-M   'P 1'
#
loop_
_entity.id
_entity.type
_entity.pdbx_description
1 polymer ?
#
loop_
_entity_poly.entity_id
_entity_poly.type
_entity_poly.pdbx_seq_one_letter_code
_entity_poly.pdbx_strand_id
1 'polypeptide(L)' 'HPEARVFGYLIERLEEYEDTGLACTPRFEVLCPKTGAVLGAFDDAHAAKRFAVVHELRAIREGTQRLNKGIRAA' A
#
# COMPACT_ATOMS: atom_id res chain seq x y z
N HIS A 1 -14.95 -3.69 -9.56
CA HIS A 1 -14.79 -2.39 -8.86
C HIS A 1 -13.53 -1.69 -9.34
N PRO A 2 -13.45 -0.34 -9.36
CA PRO A 2 -12.29 0.32 -9.90
C PRO A 2 -11.08 0.10 -8.99
N GLU A 3 -10.15 -0.67 -9.52
CA GLU A 3 -8.77 -0.79 -9.07
C GLU A 3 -8.11 0.59 -9.09
N ALA A 4 -7.44 0.98 -7.99
CA ALA A 4 -6.66 2.22 -7.96
C ALA A 4 -5.16 1.91 -7.83
N ARG A 5 -4.32 2.73 -8.46
CA ARG A 5 -2.86 2.62 -8.39
C ARG A 5 -2.25 3.91 -7.89
N VAL A 6 -1.30 3.81 -6.97
CA VAL A 6 -0.55 4.94 -6.40
C VAL A 6 0.92 4.54 -6.38
N PHE A 7 1.81 5.25 -7.10
CA PHE A 7 3.24 4.89 -7.21
C PHE A 7 3.50 3.40 -7.55
N GLY A 8 2.60 2.77 -8.31
CA GLY A 8 2.67 1.34 -8.64
C GLY A 8 2.05 0.41 -7.60
N TYR A 9 1.85 0.84 -6.35
CA TYR A 9 1.09 0.09 -5.36
C TYR A 9 -0.36 -0.04 -5.82
N LEU A 10 -0.84 -1.27 -5.76
CA LEU A 10 -2.19 -1.63 -6.12
C LEU A 10 -3.09 -1.51 -4.89
N ILE A 11 -4.22 -0.82 -5.04
CA ILE A 11 -5.25 -0.72 -4.00
C ILE A 11 -6.48 -1.49 -4.48
N GLU A 12 -6.71 -2.63 -3.83
CA GLU A 12 -7.81 -3.54 -4.14
C GLU A 12 -8.92 -3.38 -3.11
N ARG A 13 -10.16 -3.29 -3.58
CA ARG A 13 -11.35 -3.31 -2.73
C ARG A 13 -11.83 -4.75 -2.61
N LEU A 14 -11.82 -5.26 -1.39
CA LEU A 14 -12.36 -6.56 -1.03
C LEU A 14 -13.81 -6.40 -0.59
N GLU A 15 -14.67 -7.20 -1.20
CA GLU A 15 -16.05 -7.38 -0.78
C GLU A 15 -16.12 -8.75 -0.10
N GLU A 16 -16.30 -8.72 1.22
CA GLU A 16 -16.50 -9.92 2.02
C GLU A 16 -18.00 -10.07 2.29
N TYR A 17 -18.46 -11.31 2.38
CA TYR A 17 -19.84 -11.65 2.72
C TYR A 17 -19.82 -12.63 3.89
N GLU A 18 -20.70 -12.43 4.86
CA GLU A 18 -20.91 -13.37 5.95
C GLU A 18 -21.55 -14.67 5.42
N ASP A 19 -21.51 -15.74 6.23
CA ASP A 19 -22.16 -17.03 5.91
C ASP A 19 -23.69 -16.88 5.69
N THR A 20 -24.27 -15.82 6.21
CA THR A 20 -25.69 -15.43 6.02
C THR A 20 -25.96 -14.81 4.64
N GLY A 21 -24.91 -14.54 3.86
CA GLY A 21 -24.97 -13.82 2.58
C GLY A 21 -25.02 -12.30 2.71
N LEU A 22 -24.93 -11.76 3.93
CA LEU A 22 -24.89 -10.31 4.15
C LEU A 22 -23.51 -9.75 3.81
N ALA A 23 -23.47 -8.61 3.14
CA ALA A 23 -22.22 -7.94 2.81
C ALA A 23 -21.55 -7.37 4.06
N CYS A 24 -20.28 -7.71 4.26
CA CYS A 24 -19.42 -7.09 5.25
C CYS A 24 -19.07 -5.66 4.85
N THR A 25 -18.55 -4.91 5.83
CA THR A 25 -17.95 -3.59 5.54
C THR A 25 -16.78 -3.78 4.56
N PRO A 26 -16.70 -2.99 3.47
CA PRO A 26 -15.65 -3.17 2.47
C PRO A 26 -14.27 -2.89 3.07
N ARG A 27 -13.29 -3.69 2.67
CA ARG A 27 -11.88 -3.51 3.06
C ARG A 27 -11.04 -3.16 1.86
N PHE A 28 -9.98 -2.40 2.07
CA PHE A 28 -9.04 -1.97 1.04
C PHE A 28 -7.65 -2.47 1.38
N GLU A 29 -7.07 -3.29 0.50
CA GLU A 29 -5.71 -3.78 0.66
C GLU A 29 -4.74 -3.01 -0.23
N VAL A 30 -3.54 -2.76 0.29
CA VAL A 30 -2.43 -2.16 -0.46
C VAL A 30 -1.42 -3.25 -0.78
N LEU A 31 -1.24 -3.56 -2.05
CA LEU A 31 -0.34 -4.60 -2.53
C LEU A 31 0.96 -3.98 -3.05
N CYS A 32 2.08 -4.64 -2.73
CA CYS A 32 3.41 -4.24 -3.17
C CYS A 32 3.55 -4.36 -4.70
N PRO A 33 4.03 -3.33 -5.42
CA PRO A 33 4.21 -3.39 -6.88
C PRO A 33 5.16 -4.48 -7.36
N LYS A 34 6.13 -4.87 -6.52
CA LYS A 34 7.20 -5.81 -6.90
C LYS A 34 6.85 -7.26 -6.65
N THR A 35 6.12 -7.52 -5.56
CA THR A 35 5.90 -8.88 -5.06
C THR A 35 4.43 -9.28 -5.04
N GLY A 36 3.50 -8.33 -5.19
CA GLY A 36 2.07 -8.56 -4.98
C GLY A 36 1.68 -8.77 -3.52
N ALA A 37 2.63 -8.74 -2.57
CA ALA A 37 2.34 -8.98 -1.16
C ALA A 37 1.49 -7.85 -0.56
N VAL A 38 0.52 -8.21 0.30
CA VAL A 38 -0.27 -7.24 1.05
C VAL A 38 0.61 -6.56 2.10
N LEU A 39 0.67 -5.22 2.03
CA LEU A 39 1.45 -4.38 2.95
C LEU A 39 0.58 -3.78 4.05
N GLY A 40 -0.74 -3.70 3.84
CA GLY A 40 -1.68 -3.17 4.80
C GLY A 40 -3.12 -3.29 4.31
N ALA A 41 -4.06 -3.27 5.24
CA ALA A 41 -5.49 -3.31 5.01
C ALA A 41 -6.18 -2.17 5.79
N PHE A 42 -7.21 -1.57 5.19
CA PHE A 42 -7.87 -0.36 5.68
C PHE A 42 -9.38 -0.40 5.41
N ASP A 43 -10.17 0.26 6.24
CA ASP A 43 -11.62 0.31 6.07
C ASP A 43 -12.07 1.33 5.01
N ASP A 44 -11.17 2.22 4.60
CA ASP A 44 -11.45 3.24 3.59
C ASP A 44 -10.32 3.40 2.55
N ALA A 45 -10.73 3.73 1.33
CA ALA A 45 -9.81 3.88 0.19
C ALA A 45 -8.80 5.03 0.38
N HIS A 46 -9.16 6.07 1.14
CA HIS A 46 -8.28 7.22 1.34
C HIS A 46 -7.15 6.89 2.32
N ALA A 47 -7.42 6.11 3.36
CA ALA A 47 -6.41 5.56 4.26
C ALA A 47 -5.42 4.66 3.51
N ALA A 48 -5.92 3.75 2.66
CA ALA A 48 -5.08 2.91 1.81
C ALA A 48 -4.17 3.74 0.88
N LYS A 49 -4.72 4.77 0.23
CA LYS A 49 -3.94 5.70 -0.61
C LYS A 49 -2.86 6.44 0.19
N ARG A 50 -3.21 7.00 1.35
CA ARG A 50 -2.25 7.68 2.22
C ARG A 50 -1.13 6.74 2.66
N PHE A 51 -1.46 5.50 2.99
CA PHE A 51 -0.47 4.50 3.35
C PHE A 51 0.53 4.27 2.20
N ALA A 52 0.05 4.05 0.97
CA ALA A 52 0.91 3.87 -0.20
C ALA A 52 1.86 5.07 -0.42
N VAL A 53 1.35 6.31 -0.31
CA VAL A 53 2.17 7.53 -0.41
C VAL A 53 3.24 7.57 0.67
N VAL A 54 2.86 7.39 1.94
CA VAL A 54 3.80 7.46 3.05
C VAL A 54 4.84 6.34 2.97
N HIS A 55 4.44 5.15 2.56
CA HIS A 55 5.33 4.01 2.39
C HIS A 55 6.40 4.29 1.32
N GLU A 56 5.99 4.83 0.16
CA GLU A 56 6.93 5.19 -0.90
C GLU A 56 7.89 6.31 -0.48
N LEU A 57 7.40 7.36 0.20
CA LEU A 57 8.24 8.44 0.70
C LEU A 57 9.29 7.94 1.72
N ARG A 58 8.95 6.95 2.54
CA ARG A 58 9.91 6.31 3.46
C ARG A 58 10.98 5.54 2.69
N ALA A 59 10.59 4.75 1.69
CA ALA A 59 11.54 4.00 0.85
C ALA A 59 12.53 4.93 0.12
N ILE A 60 12.04 6.05 -0.43
CA ILE A 60 12.87 7.09 -1.05
C ILE A 60 13.85 7.67 -0.02
N ARG A 61 13.35 8.07 1.16
CA ARG A 61 14.19 8.65 2.23
C ARG A 61 15.31 7.68 2.64
N GLU A 62 14.98 6.41 2.84
CA GLU A 62 15.95 5.37 3.21
C GLU A 62 16.98 5.11 2.10
N GLY A 63 16.56 5.13 0.83
CA GLY A 63 17.46 5.07 -0.32
C GLY A 63 18.47 6.22 -0.32
N THR A 64 17.98 7.46 -0.21
CA THR A 64 18.83 8.66 -0.18
C THR A 64 19.80 8.66 1.00
N GLN A 65 19.36 8.23 2.19
CA GLN A 65 20.25 8.14 3.36
C GLN A 65 21.37 7.11 3.17
N ARG A 66 21.10 5.97 2.52
CA ARG A 66 22.13 4.97 2.21
C ARG A 66 23.16 5.51 1.22
N LEU A 67 22.72 6.19 0.17
CA LEU A 67 23.61 6.82 -0.81
C LEU A 67 24.54 7.85 -0.14
N ASN A 68 23.98 8.73 0.69
CA ASN A 68 24.75 9.75 1.40
C ASN A 68 25.80 9.16 2.35
N LYS A 69 25.50 8.03 2.99
CA LYS A 69 26.49 7.32 3.83
C LYS A 69 27.62 6.74 2.99
N GLY A 70 27.31 6.14 1.84
CA GLY A 70 28.31 5.59 0.93
C GLY A 70 29.29 6.65 0.42
N ILE A 71 28.78 7.82 0.01
CA ILE A 71 29.62 8.94 -0.45
C ILE A 71 30.57 9.44 0.65
N ARG A 72 30.13 9.50 1.91
CA ARG A 72 30.96 9.96 3.02
C ARG A 72 32.01 8.95 3.47
N ALA A 73 31.86 7.68 3.11
CA ALA A 73 32.77 6.61 3.48
C ALA A 73 33.81 6.30 2.39
N ALA A 74 33.68 6.92 1.21
CA ALA A 74 34.61 6.84 0.08
C ALA A 74 35.56 8.04 0.08
#